data_AF-A0A3P1W007-F1
#
_entry.id   AF-A0A3P1W007-F1
#
_cell.length_a   1.000
_cell.length_b   1.000
_cell.length_c   1.000
_cell.angle_alpha   90.00
_cell.angle_beta   90.00
_cell.angle_gamma   90.00
#
_symmetry.space_group_name_H-M   'P 1'
#
loop_
_entity.id
_entity.type
_entity.pdbx_description
1 polymer ?
#
loop_
_entity_poly.entity_id
_entity_poly.type
_entity_poly.pdbx_seq_one_letter_code
_entity_poly.pdbx_strand_id
1 'polypeptide(L)' 'MSVFIETNTGRQSKGNLLLRTLAMPSDTNANGDIFGGWIMSQMDMGGAILAKEIAHGRVVTVAVDSMT' A
#
# COMPACT_ATOMS: atom_id res chain seq x y z
N MET A 1 14.92 -12.90 22.64
CA MET A 1 15.38 -11.81 21.75
C MET A 1 14.14 -11.10 21.23
N SER A 2 13.58 -10.20 22.03
CA SER A 2 12.45 -9.36 21.63
C SER A 2 12.96 -8.36 20.60
N VAL A 3 12.53 -8.50 19.35
CA VAL A 3 12.73 -7.46 18.35
C VAL A 3 11.83 -6.31 18.77
N PHE A 4 12.41 -5.31 19.43
CA PHE A 4 11.79 -4.01 19.61
C PHE A 4 11.68 -3.39 18.22
N ILE A 5 10.46 -3.39 17.66
CA ILE A 5 10.12 -2.49 16.57
C ILE A 5 10.14 -1.10 17.18
N GLU A 6 11.16 -0.30 16.88
CA GLU A 6 11.12 1.14 17.13
C GLU A 6 9.82 1.68 16.54
N THR A 7 8.90 2.12 17.39
CA THR A 7 7.73 2.87 16.98
C THR A 7 8.23 4.23 16.53
N ASN A 8 8.62 4.32 15.26
CA ASN A 8 8.87 5.60 14.60
C ASN A 8 7.67 6.51 14.89
N THR A 9 7.91 7.60 15.62
CA THR A 9 6.93 8.61 16.06
C THR A 9 6.43 9.48 14.90
N GLY A 10 6.38 8.91 13.69
CA GLY A 10 5.74 9.49 12.53
C GLY A 10 4.23 9.27 12.57
N ARG A 11 3.50 10.27 12.07
CA ARG A 11 2.05 10.31 11.80
C ARG A 11 1.42 8.90 11.77
N GLN A 12 0.74 8.50 12.86
CA GLN A 12 -0.01 7.25 12.86
C GLN A 12 -1.18 7.38 11.89
N SER A 13 -1.18 6.57 10.82
CA SER A 13 -2.33 6.45 9.93
C SER A 13 -3.50 5.89 10.73
N LYS A 14 -4.67 6.53 10.64
CA LYS A 14 -5.90 5.97 11.23
C LYS A 14 -6.30 4.73 10.42
N GLY A 15 -6.60 3.62 11.09
CA GLY A 15 -7.07 2.38 10.47
C GLY A 15 -6.08 1.22 10.58
N ASN A 16 -6.47 0.06 10.07
CA ASN A 16 -5.65 -1.15 10.07
C ASN A 16 -4.63 -1.09 8.93
N LEU A 17 -3.36 -1.39 9.22
CA LEU A 17 -2.33 -1.50 8.20
C LEU A 17 -2.58 -2.75 7.35
N LEU A 18 -2.89 -2.58 6.07
CA LEU A 18 -3.17 -3.68 5.15
C LEU A 18 -1.93 -4.14 4.35
N LEU A 19 -1.07 -3.20 3.96
CA LEU A 19 0.11 -3.49 3.14
C LEU A 19 1.29 -2.63 3.58
N ARG A 20 2.47 -3.25 3.70
CA ARG A 20 3.75 -2.58 3.86
C ARG A 20 4.76 -3.25 2.95
N THR A 21 5.39 -2.47 2.08
CA THR A 21 6.42 -2.94 1.14
C THR A 21 7.58 -1.95 1.09
N LEU A 22 8.69 -2.38 0.49
CA LEU A 22 9.86 -1.54 0.22
C LEU A 22 9.84 -1.15 -1.26
N ALA A 23 10.03 0.14 -1.53
CA ALA A 23 10.32 0.61 -2.88
C ALA A 23 11.79 0.32 -3.21
N MET A 24 12.04 -0.11 -4.44
CA MET A 24 13.36 -0.45 -4.96
C MET A 24 13.76 0.52 -6.07
N PRO A 25 15.06 0.60 -6.44
CA PRO A 25 15.50 1.46 -7.54
C PRO A 25 14.76 1.19 -8.87
N SER A 26 14.32 -0.04 -9.12
CA SER A 26 13.53 -0.42 -10.29
C SER A 26 12.12 0.16 -10.31
N ASP A 27 11.61 0.62 -9.17
CA ASP A 27 10.27 1.20 -9.03
C ASP A 27 10.27 2.71 -9.29
N THR A 28 11.43 3.26 -9.66
CA THR A 28 11.57 4.69 -9.97
C THR A 28 11.21 5.00 -11.42
N ASN A 29 10.75 6.23 -11.66
CA ASN A 29 10.53 6.77 -12.99
C ASN A 29 11.85 7.32 -13.58
N ALA A 30 11.82 7.88 -14.79
CA ALA A 30 13.00 8.43 -15.45
C ALA A 30 13.68 9.59 -14.69
N ASN A 31 12.98 10.23 -13.75
CA ASN A 31 13.51 11.30 -12.90
C ASN A 31 14.12 10.77 -11.58
N GLY A 32 14.01 9.46 -11.30
CA GLY A 32 14.47 8.85 -10.06
C GLY A 32 13.47 8.92 -8.90
N ASP A 33 12.29 9.51 -9.09
CA ASP A 33 11.21 9.47 -8.10
C ASP A 33 10.49 8.12 -8.16
N ILE A 34 9.83 7.70 -7.09
CA ILE A 34 8.96 6.52 -7.12
C ILE A 34 7.87 6.73 -8.20
N PHE A 35 7.73 5.76 -9.09
CA PHE A 35 6.77 5.83 -10.18
C PHE A 35 5.34 5.80 -9.66
N GLY A 36 4.50 6.72 -10.13
CA GLY A 36 3.10 6.82 -9.71
C GLY A 36 2.28 5.54 -10.00
N GLY A 37 2.56 4.86 -11.11
CA GLY A 37 1.92 3.58 -11.44
C GLY A 37 2.27 2.46 -10.47
N TRP A 38 3.49 2.45 -9.91
CA TRP A 38 3.87 1.51 -8.87
C TRP A 38 3.09 1.80 -7.58
N ILE A 39 2.99 3.07 -7.16
CA ILE A 39 2.23 3.47 -5.98
C ILE A 39 0.75 3.07 -6.11
N MET A 40 0.14 3.35 -7.27
CA MET A 40 -1.24 2.93 -7.57
C MET A 40 -1.42 1.42 -7.45
N SER A 41 -0.46 0.64 -7.95
CA SER A 41 -0.51 -0.82 -7.87
C SER A 41 -0.43 -1.32 -6.43
N GLN A 42 0.40 -0.70 -5.57
CA GLN A 42 0.44 -1.06 -4.15
C GLN A 42 -0.88 -0.68 -3.44
N MET A 43 -1.46 0.48 -3.77
CA MET A 43 -2.74 0.91 -3.20
C MET A 43 -3.90 -0.04 -3.60
N ASP A 44 -3.97 -0.43 -4.88
CA ASP A 44 -4.96 -1.39 -5.37
C ASP A 44 -4.84 -2.75 -4.66
N MET A 45 -3.61 -3.28 -4.52
CA MET A 45 -3.37 -4.51 -3.76
C MET A 45 -3.79 -4.38 -2.30
N GLY A 46 -3.50 -3.26 -1.64
CA GLY A 46 -3.94 -2.98 -0.27
C GLY A 46 -5.46 -3.01 -0.14
N GLY A 47 -6.17 -2.36 -1.07
CA GLY A 47 -7.64 -2.38 -1.10
C GLY A 47 -8.21 -3.77 -1.38
N ALA A 48 -7.60 -4.52 -2.30
CA ALA A 48 -8.03 -5.87 -2.65
C ALA A 48 -7.90 -6.86 -1.48
N ILE A 49 -6.88 -6.71 -0.63
CA ILE A 49 -6.71 -7.53 0.59
C ILE A 49 -7.95 -7.38 1.49
N LEU A 50 -8.31 -6.15 1.86
CA LEU A 50 -9.46 -5.89 2.72
C LEU A 50 -10.78 -6.29 2.03
N ALA A 51 -10.95 -5.98 0.74
CA ALA A 51 -12.16 -6.33 0.01
C ALA A 51 -12.39 -7.85 -0.04
N LYS A 52 -11.32 -8.63 -0.24
CA LYS A 52 -11.39 -10.09 -0.24
C LYS A 52 -11.72 -10.65 1.14
N GLU A 53 -11.17 -10.07 2.21
CA GLU A 53 -11.51 -10.45 3.59
C GLU A 53 -12.99 -10.24 3.88
N ILE A 54 -13.57 -9.12 3.44
CA ILE A 54 -14.99 -8.81 3.63
C ILE A 54 -15.88 -9.70 2.76
N ALA A 55 -15.52 -9.91 1.49
CA ALA A 55 -16.38 -10.58 0.52
C ALA A 55 -16.33 -12.12 0.59
N HIS A 56 -15.31 -12.70 1.24
CA HIS A 56 -15.05 -14.15 1.26
C HIS A 56 -15.08 -14.80 -0.13
N GLY A 57 -14.64 -14.07 -1.16
CA GLY A 57 -14.80 -14.46 -2.55
C GLY A 57 -13.92 -13.64 -3.50
N ARG A 58 -14.17 -13.78 -4.80
CA ARG A 58 -13.46 -13.00 -5.83
C ARG A 58 -13.97 -11.57 -5.84
N VAL A 59 -13.05 -10.63 -5.90
CA VAL A 59 -13.32 -9.19 -5.99
C VAL A 59 -12.63 -8.60 -7.21
N VAL A 60 -13.15 -7.48 -7.71
CA VAL A 60 -12.57 -6.70 -8.81
C VAL A 60 -12.64 -5.22 -8.47
N THR A 61 -11.62 -4.46 -8.89
CA THR A 61 -11.60 -3.00 -8.74
C THR A 61 -12.46 -2.38 -9.83
N VAL A 62 -13.51 -1.65 -9.44
CA VAL A 62 -14.44 -1.01 -10.39
C VAL A 62 -13.93 0.36 -10.82
N ALA A 63 -13.44 1.15 -9.87
CA ALA A 63 -12.92 2.49 -10.10
C ALA A 63 -11.93 2.88 -9.00
N VAL A 64 -11.03 3.80 -9.33
CA VAL A 64 -10.21 4.55 -8.38
C VAL A 64 -10.52 6.03 -8.64
N ASP A 65 -10.89 6.76 -7.58
CA ASP A 65 -11.40 8.13 -7.71
C ASP A 65 -10.28 9.17 -7.57
N SER A 66 -9.61 9.23 -6.41
CA SER A 66 -8.51 10.17 -6.19
C SER A 66 -7.47 9.68 -5.19
N MET A 67 -6.23 10.18 -5.37
CA MET A 67 -5.08 9.96 -4.50
C MET A 67 -4.48 11.32 -4.14
N THR A 68 -5.15 12.02 -3.22
CA THR A 68 -4.76 13.36 -2.75
C THR A 68 -3.97 13.31 -1.45
#